data_AF-A0A7X6YKI0-F1
#
_entry.id   AF-A0A7X6YKI0-F1
#
_cell.length_a   1.000
_cell.length_b   1.000
_cell.length_c   1.000
_cell.angle_alpha   90.00
_cell.angle_beta   90.00
_cell.angle_gamma   90.00
#
_symmetry.space_group_name_H-M   'P 1'
#
loop_
_entity.id
_entity.type
_entity.pdbx_description
1 polymer ?
#
loop_
_entity_poly.entity_id
_entity_poly.type
_entity_poly.pdbx_seq_one_letter_code
_entity_poly.pdbx_strand_id
1 'polypeptide(L)'
;MKNQKGMSHIMLIISIIIIAIIIALIVILINKNIEKGNIDNYQTDMLLIQGKIKVISQEATIQEKDELLKGRKIEENLEDEQIKKLLENKIISKEETSFSMYYILDKSNLEEMGLQSLKLKEGYYLVNYNTDEIIYCKGIEINNNTYYKLSELKQLNVY
;
A
#
# COMPACT_ATOMS: atom_id res chain seq x y z
N MET A 1 -59.19 23.95 -23.67
CA MET A 1 -58.12 23.61 -22.71
C MET A 1 -57.44 22.34 -23.20
N LYS A 2 -56.16 22.40 -23.60
CA LYS A 2 -55.44 21.26 -24.21
C LYS A 2 -55.02 20.25 -23.12
N ASN A 3 -55.35 18.98 -23.32
CA ASN A 3 -55.02 17.87 -22.43
C ASN A 3 -53.49 17.69 -22.26
N GLN A 4 -52.95 18.03 -21.09
CA GLN A 4 -51.54 17.85 -20.72
C GLN A 4 -51.27 16.55 -19.92
N LYS A 5 -52.17 15.56 -19.96
CA LYS A 5 -52.07 14.36 -19.12
C LYS A 5 -50.85 13.47 -19.42
N GLY A 6 -50.31 13.51 -20.64
CA GLY A 6 -49.09 12.76 -21.00
C GLY A 6 -47.78 13.42 -20.55
N MET A 7 -47.72 14.76 -20.53
CA MET A 7 -46.49 15.51 -20.24
C MET A 7 -46.09 15.42 -18.77
N SER A 8 -47.06 15.36 -17.86
CA SER A 8 -46.82 15.20 -16.42
C SER A 8 -46.19 13.85 -16.06
N HIS A 9 -46.60 12.76 -16.72
CA HIS A 9 -46.04 11.43 -16.46
C HIS A 9 -44.65 11.25 -17.08
N ILE A 10 -44.43 11.79 -18.27
CA ILE A 10 -43.12 11.77 -18.94
C ILE A 10 -42.08 12.56 -18.11
N MET A 11 -42.45 13.75 -17.61
CA MET A 11 -41.57 14.57 -16.77
C MET A 11 -41.21 13.87 -15.44
N LEU A 12 -42.16 13.13 -14.87
CA LEU A 12 -41.95 12.34 -13.65
C LEU A 12 -40.96 11.19 -13.89
N ILE A 13 -41.12 10.45 -15.00
CA ILE A 13 -40.19 9.38 -15.40
C ILE A 13 -38.77 9.93 -15.61
N ILE A 14 -38.64 11.04 -16.33
CA ILE A 14 -37.34 11.69 -16.55
C ILE A 14 -36.70 12.12 -15.22
N SER A 15 -37.49 12.67 -14.30
CA SER A 15 -36.99 13.08 -12.98
C SER A 15 -36.44 11.90 -12.16
N ILE A 16 -37.11 10.75 -12.20
CA ILE A 16 -36.64 9.52 -11.54
C ILE A 16 -35.30 9.06 -12.14
N ILE A 17 -35.16 9.08 -13.47
CA ILE A 17 -33.92 8.69 -14.16
C ILE A 17 -32.77 9.62 -13.76
N ILE A 18 -33.02 10.94 -13.69
CA ILE A 18 -32.01 11.92 -13.28
C ILE A 18 -31.54 11.65 -11.85
N ILE A 19 -32.47 11.39 -10.93
CA ILE A 19 -32.13 11.06 -9.53
C ILE A 19 -31.28 9.80 -9.45
N ALA A 20 -31.61 8.76 -10.22
CA ALA A 20 -30.81 7.52 -10.26
C ALA A 20 -29.37 7.76 -10.74
N ILE A 21 -29.19 8.61 -11.77
CA ILE A 21 -27.86 9.00 -12.27
C ILE A 21 -27.08 9.77 -11.19
N ILE A 22 -27.71 10.72 -10.50
CA ILE A 22 -27.07 11.49 -9.44
C ILE A 22 -26.60 10.57 -8.30
N ILE A 23 -27.44 9.62 -7.86
CA ILE A 23 -27.06 8.65 -6.84
C ILE A 23 -25.87 7.81 -7.30
N ALA A 24 -25.88 7.31 -8.54
CA ALA A 24 -24.77 6.54 -9.09
C ALA A 24 -23.46 7.35 -9.11
N LEU A 25 -23.51 8.63 -9.51
CA LEU A 25 -22.35 9.52 -9.51
C LEU A 25 -21.81 9.77 -8.10
N ILE A 26 -22.69 9.98 -7.11
CA ILE A 26 -22.30 10.17 -5.72
C ILE A 26 -21.59 8.91 -5.18
N VAL A 27 -22.13 7.72 -5.44
CA VAL A 27 -21.52 6.46 -5.02
C VAL A 27 -20.12 6.28 -5.63
N ILE A 28 -19.96 6.58 -6.93
CA ILE A 28 -18.67 6.51 -7.62
C ILE A 28 -17.64 7.47 -6.98
N LEU A 29 -18.05 8.70 -6.64
CA LEU A 29 -17.16 9.68 -6.01
C LEU A 29 -16.74 9.27 -4.59
N ILE A 30 -17.67 8.74 -3.80
CA ILE A 30 -17.36 8.24 -2.44
C ILE A 30 -16.36 7.09 -2.52
N ASN A 31 -16.58 6.12 -3.41
CA ASN A 31 -15.68 4.97 -3.56
C ASN A 31 -14.26 5.42 -3.95
N LYS A 32 -14.13 6.34 -4.91
CA LYS A 32 -12.82 6.90 -5.30
C LYS A 32 -12.08 7.58 -4.13
N ASN A 33 -12.80 8.33 -3.29
CA ASN A 33 -12.21 9.01 -2.14
C ASN A 33 -11.75 8.02 -1.06
N ILE A 34 -12.51 6.94 -0.83
CA ILE A 34 -12.15 5.89 0.13
C ILE A 34 -10.91 5.12 -0.35
N GLU A 35 -10.85 4.76 -1.64
CA GLU A 35 -9.68 4.10 -2.22
C GLU A 35 -8.44 4.98 -2.11
N LYS A 36 -8.53 6.27 -2.48
CA LYS A 36 -7.43 7.22 -2.32
C LYS A 36 -6.96 7.34 -0.87
N GLY A 37 -7.89 7.47 0.08
CA GLY A 37 -7.55 7.53 1.50
C GLY A 37 -6.86 6.26 2.01
N ASN A 38 -7.19 5.08 1.46
CA ASN A 38 -6.50 3.84 1.80
C ASN A 38 -5.07 3.81 1.25
N ILE A 39 -4.85 4.28 0.00
CA ILE A 39 -3.53 4.38 -0.61
C ILE A 39 -2.64 5.34 0.19
N ASP A 40 -3.17 6.51 0.55
CA ASP A 40 -2.46 7.52 1.32
C ASP A 40 -2.01 6.99 2.69
N ASN A 41 -2.86 6.18 3.34
CA ASN A 41 -2.51 5.54 4.60
C ASN A 41 -1.35 4.55 4.44
N TYR A 42 -1.42 3.63 3.46
CA TYR A 42 -0.31 2.69 3.22
C TYR A 42 0.98 3.42 2.85
N GLN A 43 0.91 4.42 1.98
CA GLN A 43 2.08 5.22 1.61
C GLN A 43 2.67 5.95 2.82
N THR A 44 1.83 6.52 3.69
CA THR A 44 2.26 7.21 4.91
C THR A 44 2.96 6.24 5.86
N ASP A 45 2.36 5.08 6.12
CA ASP A 45 2.93 4.05 6.99
C ASP A 45 4.30 3.58 6.45
N MET A 46 4.38 3.30 5.15
CA MET A 46 5.63 2.89 4.49
C MET A 46 6.68 4.02 4.48
N LEU A 47 6.28 5.29 4.36
CA LEU A 47 7.20 6.43 4.47
C LEU A 47 7.77 6.58 5.88
N LEU A 48 6.95 6.35 6.92
CA LEU A 48 7.40 6.38 8.32
C LEU A 48 8.42 5.26 8.58
N ILE A 49 8.17 4.06 8.06
CA ILE A 49 9.12 2.94 8.12
C ILE A 49 10.40 3.30 7.36
N GLN A 50 10.30 3.83 6.13
CA GLN A 50 11.45 4.30 5.34
C GLN A 50 12.31 5.31 6.11
N GLY A 51 11.69 6.26 6.80
CA GLY A 51 12.41 7.23 7.64
C GLY A 51 13.18 6.56 8.78
N LYS A 52 12.57 5.59 9.47
CA LYS A 52 13.21 4.86 10.57
C LYS A 52 14.35 3.96 10.11
N ILE A 53 14.17 3.20 9.03
CA ILE A 53 15.22 2.31 8.52
C ILE A 53 16.43 3.10 8.00
N LYS A 54 16.24 4.30 7.44
CA LYS A 54 17.34 5.18 7.01
C LYS A 54 18.23 5.58 8.17
N VAL A 55 17.62 6.00 9.27
CA VAL A 55 18.36 6.37 10.49
C VAL A 55 19.12 5.16 11.03
N ILE A 56 18.47 3.99 11.12
CA ILE A 56 19.09 2.75 11.59
C ILE A 56 20.24 2.30 10.68
N SER A 57 20.06 2.35 9.35
CA SER A 57 21.08 1.98 8.37
C SER A 57 22.31 2.88 8.47
N GLN A 58 22.09 4.19 8.63
CA GLN A 58 23.17 5.15 8.85
C GLN A 58 23.90 4.88 10.17
N GLU A 59 23.18 4.60 11.24
CA GLU A 59 23.77 4.28 12.54
C GLU A 59 24.59 2.99 12.49
N ALA A 60 24.05 1.93 11.87
CA ALA A 60 24.75 0.66 11.62
C ALA A 60 26.04 0.86 10.82
N THR A 61 25.99 1.70 9.77
CA THR A 61 27.15 2.01 8.93
C THR A 61 28.22 2.77 9.71
N ILE A 62 27.83 3.81 10.47
CA ILE A 62 28.76 4.63 11.26
C ILE A 62 29.43 3.80 12.37
N GLN A 63 28.70 2.87 12.97
CA GLN A 63 29.21 2.02 14.05
C GLN A 63 29.84 0.72 13.56
N GLU A 64 29.79 0.44 12.25
CA GLU A 64 30.21 -0.83 11.62
C GLU A 64 29.56 -2.06 12.28
N LYS A 65 28.25 -1.94 12.56
CA LYS A 65 27.47 -2.92 13.34
C LYS A 65 26.15 -3.26 12.67
N ASP A 66 26.17 -4.28 11.82
CA ASP A 66 24.97 -4.81 11.18
C ASP A 66 23.93 -5.37 12.18
N GLU A 67 24.36 -5.70 13.41
CA GLU A 67 23.47 -6.11 14.51
C GLU A 67 22.43 -5.04 14.91
N LEU A 68 22.64 -3.78 14.51
CA LEU A 68 21.68 -2.70 14.72
C LEU A 68 20.50 -2.75 13.74
N LEU A 69 20.65 -3.45 12.61
CA LEU A 69 19.57 -3.62 11.65
C LEU A 69 18.42 -4.43 12.27
N LYS A 70 17.20 -3.93 12.10
CA LYS A 70 15.99 -4.56 12.64
C LYS A 70 15.39 -5.56 11.65
N GLY A 71 14.81 -6.62 12.20
CA GLY A 71 14.12 -7.65 11.44
C GLY A 71 14.92 -8.93 11.23
N ARG A 72 14.35 -9.83 10.44
CA ARG A 72 14.96 -11.12 10.09
C ARG A 72 15.42 -11.10 8.64
N LYS A 73 16.60 -11.64 8.33
CA LYS A 73 17.13 -11.65 6.96
C LYS A 73 16.24 -12.45 6.02
N ILE A 74 16.04 -11.95 4.80
CA ILE A 74 15.26 -12.66 3.78
C ILE A 74 15.87 -14.03 3.42
N GLU A 75 17.21 -14.12 3.40
CA GLU A 75 17.94 -15.32 2.97
C GLU A 75 17.65 -16.53 3.87
N GLU A 76 17.36 -16.27 5.15
CA GLU A 76 17.00 -17.27 6.15
C GLU A 76 15.51 -17.63 6.13
N ASN A 77 14.70 -16.90 5.36
CA ASN A 77 13.24 -16.96 5.37
C ASN A 77 12.64 -17.17 3.97
N LEU A 78 13.40 -17.77 3.05
CA LEU A 78 12.96 -18.02 1.66
C LEU A 78 11.79 -19.01 1.55
N GLU A 79 11.56 -19.82 2.59
CA GLU A 79 10.45 -20.78 2.61
C GLU A 79 9.09 -20.16 2.95
N ASP A 80 9.11 -18.92 3.44
CA ASP A 80 7.93 -18.14 3.80
C ASP A 80 7.00 -17.91 2.59
N GLU A 81 5.69 -18.09 2.79
CA GLU A 81 4.71 -18.06 1.69
C GLU A 81 4.62 -16.69 1.01
N GLN A 82 4.68 -15.59 1.76
CA GLN A 82 4.60 -14.26 1.14
C GLN A 82 5.91 -13.93 0.43
N ILE A 83 7.06 -14.32 0.98
CA ILE A 83 8.36 -14.14 0.30
C ILE A 83 8.41 -14.93 -1.01
N LYS A 84 7.94 -16.18 -1.01
CA LYS A 84 7.80 -16.99 -2.23
C LYS A 84 6.95 -16.29 -3.28
N LYS A 85 5.78 -15.77 -2.90
CA LYS A 85 4.90 -15.02 -3.82
C LYS A 85 5.58 -13.78 -4.39
N LEU A 86 6.34 -13.03 -3.59
CA LEU A 86 7.08 -11.86 -4.08
C LEU A 86 8.15 -12.25 -5.12
N LEU A 87 8.85 -13.37 -4.92
CA LEU A 87 9.84 -13.91 -5.85
C LEU A 87 9.20 -14.43 -7.14
N GLU A 88 8.13 -15.24 -7.03
CA GLU A 88 7.41 -15.81 -8.17
C GLU A 88 6.80 -14.72 -9.07
N ASN A 89 6.24 -13.68 -8.46
CA ASN A 89 5.67 -12.53 -9.15
C ASN A 89 6.72 -11.50 -9.59
N LYS A 90 8.02 -11.78 -9.40
CA LYS A 90 9.14 -10.90 -9.77
C LYS A 90 9.06 -9.50 -9.16
N ILE A 91 8.44 -9.38 -7.98
CA ILE A 91 8.44 -8.14 -7.20
C ILE A 91 9.84 -7.89 -6.64
N ILE A 92 10.51 -8.95 -6.20
CA ILE A 92 11.93 -8.99 -5.81
C ILE A 92 12.63 -10.12 -6.57
N SER A 93 13.96 -10.11 -6.61
CA SER A 93 14.75 -11.06 -7.41
C SER A 93 16.01 -11.46 -6.66
N LYS A 94 16.31 -12.76 -6.58
CA LYS A 94 17.54 -13.26 -5.92
C LYS A 94 18.81 -12.80 -6.64
N GLU A 95 18.67 -12.41 -7.89
CA GLU A 95 19.74 -11.91 -8.75
C GLU A 95 20.01 -10.41 -8.53
N GLU A 96 19.16 -9.69 -7.79
CA GLU A 96 19.38 -8.28 -7.49
C GLU A 96 20.54 -8.11 -6.51
N THR A 97 21.43 -7.15 -6.77
CA THR A 97 22.67 -6.97 -5.99
C THR A 97 22.42 -6.65 -4.51
N SER A 98 21.25 -6.09 -4.20
CA SER A 98 20.82 -5.75 -2.84
C SER A 98 19.90 -6.81 -2.23
N PHE A 99 19.78 -8.01 -2.79
CA PHE A 99 18.88 -9.05 -2.29
C PHE A 99 19.14 -9.40 -0.82
N SER A 100 20.42 -9.57 -0.45
CA SER A 100 20.84 -9.90 0.92
C SER A 100 20.55 -8.79 1.93
N MET A 101 20.26 -7.57 1.45
CA MET A 101 19.93 -6.41 2.28
C MET A 101 18.44 -6.27 2.56
N TYR A 102 17.61 -7.25 2.14
CA TYR A 102 16.22 -7.30 2.55
C TYR A 102 16.02 -7.98 3.91
N TYR A 103 15.23 -7.32 4.74
CA TYR A 103 14.85 -7.78 6.07
C TYR A 103 13.34 -7.74 6.24
N ILE A 104 12.80 -8.76 6.90
CA ILE A 104 11.39 -8.87 7.26
C ILE A 104 11.17 -8.15 8.59
N LEU A 105 10.30 -7.14 8.57
CA LEU A 105 9.83 -6.41 9.75
C LEU A 105 8.41 -6.86 10.09
N ASP A 106 8.27 -7.55 11.22
CA ASP A 106 6.98 -7.86 11.81
C ASP A 106 6.50 -6.74 12.76
N LYS A 107 5.34 -6.96 13.37
CA LYS A 107 4.76 -6.00 14.31
C LYS A 107 5.66 -5.71 15.51
N SER A 108 6.34 -6.71 16.06
CA SER A 108 7.26 -6.53 17.20
C SER A 108 8.40 -5.61 16.80
N ASN A 109 8.96 -5.80 15.61
CA ASN A 109 10.03 -4.93 15.11
C ASN A 109 9.57 -3.48 14.95
N LEU A 110 8.36 -3.26 14.42
CA LEU A 110 7.80 -1.90 14.31
C LEU A 110 7.59 -1.25 15.68
N GLU A 111 7.10 -2.02 16.67
CA GLU A 111 6.92 -1.52 18.02
C GLU A 111 8.25 -1.12 18.67
N GLU A 112 9.30 -1.92 18.51
CA GLU A 112 10.67 -1.58 18.94
C GLU A 112 11.21 -0.31 18.26
N MET A 113 10.83 -0.07 17.00
CA MET A 113 11.22 1.12 16.24
C MET A 113 10.43 2.39 16.63
N GLY A 114 9.49 2.29 17.58
CA GLY A 114 8.64 3.40 17.98
C GLY A 114 7.50 3.68 17.00
N LEU A 115 7.06 2.67 16.27
CA LEU A 115 6.00 2.73 15.26
C LEU A 115 4.74 1.97 15.72
N GLN A 116 4.43 2.00 17.02
CA GLN A 116 3.31 1.24 17.61
C GLN A 116 1.94 1.66 17.07
N SER A 117 1.83 2.88 16.55
CA SER A 117 0.59 3.41 15.98
C SER A 117 0.28 2.86 14.59
N LEU A 118 1.26 2.25 13.90
CA LEU A 118 1.05 1.69 12.57
C LEU A 118 0.15 0.46 12.66
N LYS A 119 -0.98 0.52 11.96
CA LYS A 119 -1.92 -0.60 11.90
C LYS A 119 -1.46 -1.60 10.86
N LEU A 120 -0.59 -2.51 11.27
CA LEU A 120 -0.25 -3.66 10.45
C LEU A 120 -1.48 -4.58 10.41
N LYS A 121 -2.28 -4.47 9.34
CA LYS A 121 -3.54 -5.19 9.20
C LYS A 121 -3.29 -6.70 9.23
N GLU A 122 -2.45 -7.16 8.30
CA GLU A 122 -2.05 -8.56 8.10
C GLU A 122 -0.67 -8.59 7.42
N GLY A 123 0.10 -9.67 7.57
CA GLY A 123 1.41 -9.84 6.92
C GLY A 123 2.58 -9.15 7.65
N TYR A 124 3.56 -8.66 6.89
CA TYR A 124 4.74 -7.93 7.38
C TYR A 124 5.25 -7.00 6.27
N TYR A 125 6.20 -6.14 6.63
CA TYR A 125 6.97 -5.37 5.67
C TYR A 125 8.27 -6.08 5.35
N LEU A 126 8.71 -5.98 4.11
CA LEU A 126 10.06 -6.28 3.68
C LEU A 126 10.76 -4.96 3.39
N VAL A 127 11.94 -4.74 3.98
CA VAL A 127 12.68 -3.49 3.86
C VAL A 127 14.07 -3.76 3.32
N ASN A 128 14.54 -2.94 2.38
CA ASN A 128 15.90 -3.01 1.88
C ASN A 128 16.77 -1.93 2.54
N TYR A 129 17.73 -2.32 3.38
CA TYR A 129 18.60 -1.35 4.06
C TYR A 129 19.65 -0.69 3.15
N ASN A 130 19.79 -1.14 1.90
CA ASN A 130 20.69 -0.55 0.91
C ASN A 130 19.97 0.43 -0.03
N THR A 131 18.75 0.10 -0.48
CA THR A 131 17.98 0.94 -1.43
C THR A 131 16.89 1.78 -0.77
N ASP A 132 16.67 1.60 0.53
CA ASP A 132 15.57 2.17 1.31
C ASP A 132 14.16 1.77 0.83
N GLU A 133 14.05 0.78 -0.06
CA GLU A 133 12.75 0.34 -0.57
C GLU A 133 11.95 -0.37 0.53
N ILE A 134 10.65 -0.09 0.55
CA ILE A 134 9.70 -0.70 1.48
C ILE A 134 8.67 -1.46 0.67
N ILE A 135 8.39 -2.69 1.07
CA ILE A 135 7.45 -3.60 0.40
C ILE A 135 6.46 -4.12 1.43
N TYR A 136 5.16 -4.00 1.17
CA TYR A 136 4.14 -4.64 1.98
C TYR A 136 3.85 -6.03 1.43
N CYS A 137 4.25 -7.09 2.13
CA CYS A 137 4.28 -8.45 1.59
C CYS A 137 2.90 -9.01 1.23
N LYS A 138 1.84 -8.54 1.89
CA LYS A 138 0.46 -8.91 1.55
C LYS A 138 -0.02 -8.30 0.22
N GLY A 139 0.59 -7.20 -0.21
CA GLY A 139 0.11 -6.43 -1.36
C GLY A 139 -1.10 -5.56 -1.03
N ILE A 140 -1.32 -4.57 -1.89
CA ILE A 140 -2.36 -3.54 -1.78
C ILE A 140 -3.17 -3.58 -3.07
N GLU A 141 -4.42 -4.02 -2.98
CA GLU A 141 -5.33 -4.06 -4.11
C GLU A 141 -5.92 -2.67 -4.39
N ILE A 142 -5.72 -2.18 -5.61
CA ILE A 142 -6.20 -0.89 -6.10
C ILE A 142 -6.66 -1.10 -7.55
N ASN A 143 -7.92 -0.82 -7.87
CA ASN A 143 -8.47 -0.93 -9.24
C ASN A 143 -8.11 -2.26 -9.94
N ASN A 144 -8.30 -3.39 -9.25
CA ASN A 144 -7.98 -4.75 -9.72
C ASN A 144 -6.49 -5.04 -9.99
N ASN A 145 -5.59 -4.12 -9.65
CA ASN A 145 -4.15 -4.35 -9.66
C ASN A 145 -3.64 -4.47 -8.22
N THR A 146 -2.58 -5.25 -8.03
CA THR A 146 -1.93 -5.38 -6.72
C THR A 146 -0.58 -4.68 -6.74
N TYR A 147 -0.40 -3.74 -5.84
CA TYR A 147 0.82 -2.97 -5.65
C TYR A 147 1.52 -3.41 -4.37
N TYR A 148 2.84 -3.38 -4.36
CA TYR A 148 3.63 -3.90 -3.23
C TYR A 148 4.64 -2.89 -2.72
N LYS A 149 5.27 -2.11 -3.62
CA LYS A 149 6.41 -1.25 -3.29
C LYS A 149 5.98 0.17 -2.99
N LEU A 150 6.70 0.82 -2.08
CA LEU A 150 6.51 2.25 -1.81
C LEU A 150 6.80 3.10 -3.05
N SER A 151 7.81 2.72 -3.84
CA SER A 151 8.12 3.40 -5.11
C SER A 151 6.96 3.35 -6.12
N GLU A 152 6.20 2.25 -6.16
CA GLU A 152 5.00 2.12 -7.00
C GLU A 152 3.88 3.04 -6.50
N LEU A 153 3.58 3.00 -5.19
CA LEU A 153 2.53 3.84 -4.60
C LEU A 153 2.79 5.34 -4.79
N LYS A 154 4.06 5.76 -4.67
CA LYS A 154 4.46 7.15 -4.92
C LYS A 154 4.10 7.63 -6.33
N GLN A 155 4.07 6.74 -7.32
CA GLN A 155 3.70 7.09 -8.70
C GLN A 155 2.18 7.20 -8.88
N LEU A 156 1.39 6.50 -8.07
CA LEU A 156 -0.08 6.54 -8.13
C LEU A 156 -0.65 7.87 -7.64
N ASN A 157 0.05 8.54 -6.72
CA ASN A 157 -0.37 9.82 -6.13
C ASN A 157 -0.03 11.07 -6.97
N VAL A 158 0.48 10.90 -8.19
CA VAL A 158 0.90 12.00 -9.09
C VAL A 158 -0.21 12.42 -10.09
N TYR A 159 -1.44 11.90 -9.98
CA TYR A 159 -2.58 12.28 -10.83
C TYR A 159 -3.79 12.82 -10.06
#